data_AF-A0A355BE24-F1
#
_entry.id   AF-A0A355BE24-F1
#
_cell.length_a   1.000
_cell.length_b   1.000
_cell.length_c   1.000
_cell.angle_alpha   90.00
_cell.angle_beta   90.00
_cell.angle_gamma   90.00
#
_symmetry.space_group_name_H-M   'P 1'
#
loop_
_entity.id
_entity.type
_entity.pdbx_description
1 polymer ?
#
loop_
_entity_poly.entity_id
_entity_poly.type
_entity_poly.pdbx_seq_one_letter_code
_entity_poly.pdbx_strand_id
1 'polypeptide(L)' 'GKRFAIEDLVTACNEAIYEFTGKEEGIKKRQLYDDIRFMESEQGWSIELEKTKDGRKVFYRYEDPNF' A
#
# COMPACT_ATOMS: atom_id res chain seq x y z
N GLY A 1 -7.15 -15.19 4.10
CA GLY A 1 -6.11 -14.26 3.63
C GLY A 1 -6.06 -13.07 4.56
N LYS A 2 -4.87 -12.57 4.89
CA LYS A 2 -4.72 -11.31 5.65
C LYS A 2 -5.34 -10.18 4.83
N ARG A 3 -6.11 -9.31 5.48
CA ARG A 3 -6.69 -8.11 4.86
C ARG A 3 -5.88 -6.92 5.33
N PHE A 4 -5.27 -6.17 4.41
CA PHE A 4 -4.47 -5.00 4.75
C PHE A 4 -5.27 -3.73 4.44
N ALA A 5 -5.63 -2.99 5.49
CA ALA A 5 -6.17 -1.65 5.32
C ALA A 5 -5.02 -0.68 5.00
N ILE A 6 -5.37 0.52 4.49
CA ILE A 6 -4.36 1.55 4.21
C ILE A 6 -3.48 1.88 5.42
N GLU A 7 -4.03 1.78 6.64
CA GLU A 7 -3.28 1.98 7.88
C GLU A 7 -2.21 0.92 8.09
N ASP A 8 -2.56 -0.34 7.83
CA ASP A 8 -1.64 -1.47 7.96
C ASP A 8 -0.50 -1.36 6.95
N LEU A 9 -0.82 -0.93 5.71
CA LEU A 9 0.16 -0.70 4.67
C LEU A 9 1.13 0.44 5.01
N VAL A 10 0.62 1.57 5.54
CA VAL A 10 1.49 2.68 5.97
C VAL A 10 2.43 2.24 7.09
N THR A 11 1.93 1.50 8.07
CA THR A 11 2.76 0.99 9.16
C THR A 11 3.85 0.06 8.62
N ALA A 12 3.50 -0.89 7.76
CA ALA A 12 4.47 -1.80 7.16
C ALA A 12 5.53 -1.06 6.31
N CYS A 13 5.13 -0.05 5.53
CA CYS A 13 6.07 0.78 4.78
C CYS A 13 7.00 1.57 5.71
N ASN A 14 6.48 2.14 6.80
CA ASN A 14 7.28 2.92 7.74
C ASN A 14 8.26 2.05 8.51
N GLU A 15 7.86 0.84 8.88
CA GLU A 15 8.73 -0.17 9.48
C GLU A 15 9.88 -0.53 8.54
N ALA A 16 9.58 -0.83 7.27
CA ALA A 16 10.60 -1.11 6.26
C ALA A 16 11.53 0.08 5.99
N ILE A 17 11.00 1.31 5.94
CA ILE A 17 11.80 2.54 5.80
C ILE A 17 12.72 2.72 7.01
N TYR A 18 12.22 2.49 8.22
CA TYR A 18 13.01 2.57 9.44
C TYR A 18 14.11 1.52 9.46
N GLU A 19 13.81 0.26 9.12
CA GLU A 19 14.79 -0.81 9.02
C GLU A 19 15.89 -0.51 7.98
N PHE A 20 15.52 0.11 6.86
CA PHE A 20 16.46 0.43 5.78
C PHE A 20 17.30 1.69 6.07
N THR A 21 16.70 2.73 6.66
CA THR A 21 17.33 4.06 6.82
C THR A 21 17.78 4.38 8.23
N GLY A 22 17.23 3.70 9.24
CA GLY A 22 17.38 4.03 10.67
C GLY A 22 16.66 5.31 11.09
N LYS A 23 15.84 5.92 10.22
CA LYS A 23 15.13 7.19 10.50
C LYS A 23 13.66 6.94 10.82
N GLU A 24 13.16 7.67 11.81
CA GLU A 24 11.73 7.66 12.18
C GLU A 24 10.85 8.46 11.20
N GLU A 25 11.45 9.16 10.23
CA GLU A 25 10.71 9.80 9.14
C GLU A 25 10.18 8.75 8.15
N GLY A 26 8.91 8.40 8.33
CA GLY A 26 8.16 7.57 7.39
C GLY A 26 7.26 8.36 6.45
N ILE A 27 6.47 7.62 5.68
CA ILE A 27 5.41 8.12 4.81
C ILE A 27 4.07 8.25 5.54
N LYS A 28 3.21 9.10 4.99
CA LYS A 28 1.82 9.28 5.44
C LYS A 28 0.84 8.63 4.46
N LYS A 29 -0.39 8.39 4.93
CA LYS A 29 -1.50 7.81 4.12
C LYS A 29 -1.64 8.45 2.74
N ARG A 30 -1.58 9.79 2.65
CA ARG A 30 -1.70 10.52 1.39
C ARG A 30 -0.60 10.16 0.39
N GLN A 31 0.65 10.06 0.85
CA GLN A 31 1.76 9.65 -0.02
C GLN A 31 1.54 8.22 -0.52
N LEU A 32 1.17 7.30 0.37
CA LEU A 32 0.87 5.94 -0.04
C LEU A 32 -0.29 5.84 -1.05
N TYR A 33 -1.32 6.69 -0.93
CA TYR A 33 -2.39 6.76 -1.93
C TYR A 33 -1.87 7.24 -3.29
N ASP A 34 -1.02 8.26 -3.30
CA ASP A 34 -0.42 8.78 -4.53
C ASP A 34 0.53 7.74 -5.15
N ASP A 35 1.29 7.01 -4.34
CA ASP A 35 2.16 5.91 -4.77
C ASP A 35 1.35 4.74 -5.35
N ILE A 36 0.27 4.31 -4.67
CA ILE A 36 -0.65 3.28 -5.18
C ILE A 36 -1.22 3.70 -6.54
N ARG A 37 -1.67 4.95 -6.65
CA ARG A 37 -2.20 5.49 -7.91
C ARG A 37 -1.13 5.52 -9.01
N PHE A 38 0.11 5.82 -8.65
CA PHE A 38 1.23 5.78 -9.57
C PHE A 38 1.52 4.34 -10.02
N MET A 39 1.48 3.37 -9.10
CA MET A 39 1.67 1.96 -9.44
C MET A 39 0.60 1.43 -10.40
N GLU A 40 -0.66 1.85 -10.24
CA GLU A 40 -1.78 1.51 -11.14
C GLU A 40 -1.69 2.20 -12.52
N SER A 41 -0.84 3.22 -12.68
CA SER A 41 -0.73 3.98 -13.92
C SER A 41 0.15 3.30 -14.96
N GLU A 42 -0.10 3.61 -16.24
CA GLU A 42 0.73 3.15 -17.37
C GLU A 42 2.19 3.62 -17.30
N GLN A 43 2.45 4.73 -16.60
CA GLN A 43 3.80 5.25 -16.38
C GLN A 43 4.52 4.58 -15.21
N GLY A 44 3.78 3.85 -14.37
CA GLY A 44 4.31 3.06 -13.27
C GLY A 44 4.55 1.62 -13.71
N TRP A 45 3.85 0.68 -13.07
CA TRP A 45 3.99 -0.75 -13.30
C TRP A 45 2.70 -1.40 -13.82
N SER A 46 1.63 -0.61 -14.04
CA SER A 46 0.30 -1.07 -14.41
C SER A 46 -0.19 -2.22 -13.54
N ILE A 47 0.02 -2.13 -12.23
CA ILE A 47 -0.39 -3.22 -11.32
C ILE A 47 -1.90 -3.27 -11.20
N GLU A 48 -2.43 -4.48 -11.13
CA GLU A 48 -3.83 -4.74 -10.86
C GLU A 48 -4.03 -5.00 -9.35
N LEU A 49 -4.65 -4.03 -8.68
CA LEU A 49 -4.97 -4.08 -7.25
C LEU A 49 -6.48 -4.23 -7.03
N GLU A 50 -6.87 -5.30 -6.36
CA GLU A 50 -8.22 -5.48 -5.87
C GLU A 50 -8.46 -4.63 -4.60
N LYS A 51 -9.48 -3.78 -4.66
CA LYS A 51 -9.91 -2.91 -3.56
C LYS A 51 -11.24 -3.39 -3.00
N THR A 52 -11.20 -4.14 -1.90
CA THR A 52 -12.42 -4.59 -1.20
C THR A 52 -12.84 -3.57 -0.16
N LYS A 53 -14.09 -3.08 -0.24
CA LYS A 53 -14.67 -2.22 0.80
C LYS A 53 -15.44 -3.06 1.81
N ASP A 54 -15.14 -2.89 3.09
CA ASP A 54 -15.87 -3.52 4.19
C ASP A 54 -16.15 -2.44 5.26
N GLY A 55 -17.41 -2.00 5.30
CA GLY A 55 -17.85 -0.84 6.06
C GLY A 55 -17.17 0.46 5.62
N ARG A 56 -16.42 1.08 6.55
CA ARG A 56 -15.65 2.32 6.31
C ARG A 56 -14.19 2.07 5.90
N LYS A 57 -13.73 0.81 5.90
CA LYS A 57 -12.35 0.45 5.60
C LYS A 57 -12.23 -0.07 4.17
N VAL A 58 -11.12 0.28 3.52
CA VAL A 58 -10.72 -0.23 2.20
C VAL A 58 -9.53 -1.15 2.41
N PHE A 59 -9.64 -2.36 1.89
CA PHE A 59 -8.61 -3.38 1.93
C PHE A 59 -8.02 -3.56 0.54
N TYR A 60 -6.69 -3.68 0.48
CA TYR A 60 -5.93 -3.79 -0.76
C TYR A 60 -5.32 -5.19 -0.85
N ARG A 61 -5.35 -5.77 -2.04
CA ARG A 61 -4.67 -7.02 -2.40
C ARG A 61 -4.29 -6.97 -3.87
N TYR A 62 -3.22 -7.65 -4.26
CA TYR A 62 -3.01 -7.95 -5.67
C TYR A 62 -4.17 -8.78 -6.22
N GLU A 63 -4.56 -8.50 -7.47
CA GLU A 63 -5.57 -9.29 -8.17
C GLU A 63 -5.07 -10.72 -8.40
N ASP A 64 -3.80 -10.88 -8.79
CA ASP A 64 -3.14 -12.18 -8.85
C ASP A 64 -2.61 -12.60 -7.46
N PRO A 65 -3.12 -13.69 -6.87
CA PRO A 65 -2.62 -14.21 -5.60
C PRO A 65 -1.24 -14.88 -5.69
N ASN A 66 -0.67 -15.06 -6.89
CA ASN A 66 0.66 -15.65 -7.11
C ASN A 66 1.78 -14.62 -7.29
N PHE A 67 1.47 -13.33 -7.18
CA PHE A 67 2.45 -12.23 -7.27
C PHE A 67 3.21 -12.02 -5.96
#